data_AF-A0A561SH79-F1
#
_entry.id   AF-A0A561SH79-F1
#
_cell.length_a   1.000
_cell.length_b   1.000
_cell.length_c   1.000
_cell.angle_alpha   90.00
_cell.angle_beta   90.00
_cell.angle_gamma   90.00
#
_symmetry.space_group_name_H-M   'P 1'
#
loop_
_entity.id
_entity.type
_entity.pdbx_description
1 polymer ?
#
loop_
_entity_poly.entity_id
_entity_poly.type
_entity_poly.pdbx_seq_one_letter_code
_entity_poly.pdbx_strand_id
1 'polypeptide(L)'
;MVLALLLAAASALFGRRMAARKPVIAVPRAGRVARRAGLILSGVLVPGVLVAILTQRHPEVIVLDIALWAAQGLLALFFLAAGLPKVAGRGIDRWVGFEDFSRGLTILIGVSEVVGAVALVLPSLLGAFEWTIPLAAIGIAVISLMASGFHVRAAERISTVETALLAALAGSIAIGRWGETASAPAVPSGALVIVIALLVPSIIAVLVVLVMRPVGPGDGAGSRRVAGAG
;
A
#
# COMPACT_ATOMS: atom_id res chain seq x y z
N MET A 1 -3.41 -0.19 20.41
CA MET A 1 -3.08 -1.64 20.54
C MET A 1 -2.68 -2.26 19.20
N VAL A 2 -3.50 -2.16 18.15
CA VAL A 2 -3.18 -2.68 16.79
C VAL A 2 -1.92 -2.05 16.20
N LEU A 3 -1.76 -0.72 16.28
CA LEU A 3 -0.56 -0.03 15.81
C LEU A 3 0.73 -0.47 16.53
N ALA A 4 0.65 -0.74 17.83
CA ALA A 4 1.78 -1.24 18.63
C ALA A 4 2.13 -2.68 18.28
N LEU A 5 1.14 -3.53 17.99
CA LEU A 5 1.33 -4.90 17.51
C LEU A 5 1.93 -4.93 16.10
N LEU A 6 1.52 -4.00 15.23
CA LEU A 6 2.10 -3.84 13.88
C LEU A 6 3.54 -3.35 13.94
N LEU A 7 3.85 -2.38 14.80
CA LEU A 7 5.22 -1.91 15.03
C LEU A 7 6.11 -3.01 15.63
N ALA A 8 5.60 -3.80 16.57
CA ALA A 8 6.31 -4.93 17.15
C ALA A 8 6.54 -6.06 16.13
N ALA A 9 5.55 -6.37 15.29
CA ALA A 9 5.68 -7.35 14.21
C ALA A 9 6.67 -6.89 13.13
N ALA A 10 6.64 -5.61 12.75
CA ALA A 10 7.60 -5.01 11.82
C ALA A 10 9.03 -5.06 12.36
N SER A 11 9.22 -4.75 13.65
CA SER A 11 10.51 -4.83 14.33
C SER A 11 11.05 -6.26 14.39
N ALA A 12 10.20 -7.25 14.67
CA ALA A 12 10.57 -8.66 14.74
C ALA A 12 10.94 -9.25 13.36
N LEU A 13 10.24 -8.86 12.29
CA LEU A 13 10.56 -9.29 10.93
C LEU A 13 11.85 -8.66 10.41
N PHE A 14 12.11 -7.39 10.74
CA PHE A 14 13.33 -6.69 10.39
C PHE A 14 14.59 -7.37 10.98
N GLY A 15 14.52 -7.79 12.26
CA GLY A 15 15.62 -8.52 12.90
C GLY A 15 15.98 -9.83 12.17
N ARG A 16 14.99 -10.51 11.58
CA ARG A 16 15.20 -11.73 10.79
C ARG A 16 15.84 -11.45 9.43
N ARG A 17 15.50 -10.33 8.78
CA ARG A 17 16.08 -9.91 7.49
C ARG A 17 17.55 -9.56 7.57
N MET A 18 17.98 -8.87 8.64
CA MET A 18 19.39 -8.51 8.84
C MET A 18 20.26 -9.73 9.10
N ALA A 19 19.72 -10.76 9.76
CA ALA A 19 20.42 -12.02 10.01
C ALA A 19 20.63 -12.87 8.74
N ALA A 20 19.83 -12.66 7.68
CA ALA A 20 19.85 -13.47 6.46
C ALA A 20 20.70 -12.89 5.31
N ARG A 21 21.19 -11.64 5.40
CA ARG A 21 22.06 -11.05 4.37
C ARG A 21 23.50 -11.56 4.51
N LYS A 22 24.04 -12.16 3.45
CA LYS A 22 25.47 -12.50 3.38
C LYS A 22 26.31 -11.21 3.41
N PRO A 23 27.41 -11.15 4.18
CA PRO A 23 28.27 -9.98 4.21
C PRO A 23 28.85 -9.71 2.80
N VAL A 24 28.67 -8.48 2.32
CA VAL A 24 29.07 -8.03 0.97
C VAL A 24 30.58 -7.77 0.87
N ILE A 25 31.30 -7.75 2.01
CA ILE A 25 32.74 -7.54 2.03
C ILE A 25 33.44 -8.87 2.33
N ALA A 26 34.09 -9.44 1.32
CA ALA A 26 35.07 -10.50 1.51
C ALA A 26 36.26 -9.92 2.27
N VAL A 27 36.39 -10.27 3.56
CA VAL A 27 37.57 -9.95 4.36
C VAL A 27 38.77 -10.63 3.70
N PRO A 28 39.83 -9.88 3.30
CA PRO A 28 41.03 -10.49 2.74
C PRO A 28 41.61 -11.47 3.75
N ARG A 29 42.00 -12.68 3.30
CA ARG A 29 42.74 -13.65 4.12
C ARG A 29 44.09 -13.04 4.51
N ALA A 30 44.12 -12.29 5.62
CA ALA A 30 45.34 -11.83 6.23
C ALA A 30 46.00 -13.02 6.94
N GLY A 31 47.06 -13.52 6.32
CA GLY A 31 47.87 -14.61 6.83
C GLY A 31 48.44 -14.33 8.22
N ARG A 32 48.34 -15.35 9.07
CA ARG A 32 49.26 -15.71 10.17
C ARG A 32 49.48 -14.75 11.36
N VAL A 33 48.93 -13.54 11.41
CA VAL A 33 49.08 -12.68 12.63
C VAL A 33 47.90 -12.79 13.61
N ALA A 34 46.76 -13.33 13.20
CA ALA A 34 45.56 -13.46 14.05
C ALA A 34 45.55 -14.68 15.00
N ARG A 35 46.71 -15.31 15.30
CA ARG A 35 46.80 -16.42 16.27
C ARG A 35 46.93 -15.97 17.73
N ARG A 36 47.08 -14.66 18.00
CA ARG A 36 47.11 -14.10 19.37
C ARG A 36 45.90 -13.26 19.77
N ALA A 37 44.96 -13.01 18.86
CA ALA A 37 43.67 -12.34 19.17
C ALA A 37 42.52 -13.34 19.39
N GLY A 38 42.84 -14.60 19.66
CA GLY A 38 41.87 -15.70 19.81
C GLY A 38 41.28 -15.86 21.21
N LEU A 39 41.26 -14.82 22.06
CA LEU A 39 40.87 -14.96 23.47
C LEU A 39 39.95 -13.86 24.03
N ILE A 40 39.33 -13.03 23.17
CA ILE A 40 38.27 -12.07 23.59
C ILE A 40 37.06 -12.08 22.62
N LEU A 41 36.82 -13.20 21.95
CA LEU A 41 35.60 -13.41 21.16
C LEU A 41 34.98 -14.77 21.49
N SER A 42 34.74 -15.02 22.78
CA SER A 42 33.73 -16.00 23.19
C SER A 42 32.36 -15.38 22.93
N GLY A 43 31.57 -16.10 22.15
CA GLY A 43 30.29 -15.63 21.61
C GLY A 43 29.28 -15.21 22.66
N VAL A 44 28.29 -14.45 22.16
CA VAL A 44 26.93 -14.15 22.68
C VAL A 44 26.53 -12.67 22.49
N LEU A 45 27.44 -11.74 22.20
CA LEU A 45 27.13 -10.29 22.21
C LEU A 45 27.33 -9.50 20.90
N VAL A 46 27.49 -10.14 19.74
CA VAL A 46 27.78 -9.41 18.48
C VAL A 46 26.56 -9.07 17.61
N PRO A 47 25.41 -9.77 17.61
CA PRO A 47 24.28 -9.33 16.78
C PRO A 47 23.77 -7.94 17.17
N GLY A 48 23.65 -7.66 18.48
CA GLY A 48 23.14 -6.38 18.98
C GLY A 48 24.08 -5.21 18.74
N VAL A 49 25.39 -5.38 18.93
CA VAL A 49 26.39 -4.33 18.73
C VAL A 49 26.58 -4.02 17.24
N LEU A 50 26.58 -5.05 16.39
CA LEU A 50 26.68 -4.84 14.94
C LEU A 50 25.41 -4.18 14.37
N VAL A 51 24.23 -4.61 14.83
CA VAL A 51 22.95 -3.95 14.49
C VAL A 51 22.93 -2.51 15.00
N ALA A 52 23.38 -2.25 16.23
CA ALA A 52 23.46 -0.90 16.80
C ALA A 52 24.45 0.02 16.06
N ILE A 53 25.57 -0.53 15.56
CA ILE A 53 26.55 0.23 14.77
C ILE A 53 26.03 0.51 13.35
N LEU A 54 25.32 -0.45 12.74
CA LEU A 54 24.69 -0.25 11.44
C LEU A 54 23.49 0.71 11.50
N THR A 55 22.72 0.69 12.60
CA THR A 55 21.63 1.65 12.82
C THR A 55 22.12 3.07 13.09
N GLN A 56 23.32 3.24 13.68
CA GLN A 56 23.91 4.58 13.84
C GLN A 56 24.44 5.19 12.53
N ARG A 57 24.67 4.39 11.49
CA ARG A 57 25.26 4.88 10.23
C ARG A 57 24.25 5.27 9.15
N HIS A 58 23.01 4.79 9.22
CA HIS A 58 21.94 5.09 8.23
C HIS A 58 20.55 5.18 8.88
N PRO A 59 20.33 6.07 9.87
CA PRO A 59 19.05 6.20 10.55
C PRO A 59 17.90 6.52 9.59
N GLU A 60 18.16 7.30 8.52
CA GLU A 60 17.16 7.70 7.53
C GLU A 60 16.52 6.52 6.78
N VAL A 61 17.32 5.51 6.41
CA VAL A 61 16.82 4.33 5.68
C VAL A 61 15.94 3.47 6.57
N ILE A 62 16.30 3.34 7.84
CA ILE A 62 15.56 2.54 8.81
C ILE A 62 14.24 3.23 9.16
N VAL A 63 14.26 4.54 9.38
CA VAL A 63 13.06 5.31 9.67
C VAL A 63 12.08 5.24 8.49
N LEU A 64 12.57 5.38 7.26
CA LEU A 64 11.73 5.25 6.06
C LEU A 64 11.12 3.85 5.93
N ASP A 65 11.89 2.79 6.15
CA ASP A 65 11.37 1.41 6.05
C ASP A 65 10.25 1.15 7.08
N ILE A 66 10.43 1.62 8.33
CA ILE A 66 9.40 1.53 9.37
C ILE A 66 8.15 2.33 8.98
N ALA A 67 8.32 3.55 8.47
CA ALA A 67 7.21 4.39 8.04
C ALA A 67 6.42 3.74 6.88
N LEU A 68 7.12 3.16 5.91
CA LEU A 68 6.50 2.44 4.79
C LEU A 68 5.73 1.21 5.28
N TRP A 69 6.31 0.42 6.20
CA TRP A 69 5.62 -0.72 6.81
C TRP A 69 4.35 -0.33 7.56
N ALA A 70 4.41 0.75 8.34
CA ALA A 70 3.25 1.26 9.05
C ALA A 70 2.16 1.73 8.07
N ALA A 71 2.55 2.46 7.01
CA ALA A 71 1.64 2.89 5.95
C ALA A 71 1.00 1.70 5.22
N GLN A 72 1.80 0.69 4.84
CA GLN A 72 1.33 -0.55 4.20
C GLN A 72 0.32 -1.29 5.08
N GLY A 73 0.61 -1.45 6.37
CA GLY A 73 -0.29 -2.10 7.32
C GLY A 73 -1.60 -1.32 7.50
N LEU A 74 -1.54 0.00 7.58
CA LEU A 74 -2.72 0.86 7.68
C LEU A 74 -3.60 0.76 6.44
N LEU A 75 -3.01 0.90 5.25
CA LEU A 75 -3.73 0.79 3.97
C LEU A 75 -4.31 -0.60 3.77
N ALA A 76 -3.56 -1.66 4.08
CA ALA A 76 -4.07 -3.02 3.96
C ALA A 76 -5.29 -3.24 4.85
N LEU A 77 -5.25 -2.77 6.11
CA LEU A 77 -6.39 -2.90 7.01
C LEU A 77 -7.61 -2.11 6.50
N PHE A 78 -7.39 -0.88 6.03
CA PHE A 78 -8.44 -0.04 5.47
C PHE A 78 -9.11 -0.71 4.27
N PHE A 79 -8.33 -1.18 3.30
CA PHE A 79 -8.85 -1.76 2.06
C PHE A 79 -9.45 -3.16 2.26
N LEU A 80 -9.01 -3.93 3.26
CA LEU A 80 -9.73 -5.13 3.69
C LEU A 80 -11.11 -4.77 4.28
N ALA A 81 -11.16 -3.77 5.15
CA ALA A 81 -12.42 -3.30 5.75
C ALA A 81 -13.39 -2.72 4.70
N ALA A 82 -12.85 -2.07 3.66
CA ALA A 82 -13.65 -1.52 2.56
C ALA A 82 -14.07 -2.59 1.53
N GLY A 83 -13.20 -3.54 1.21
CA GLY A 83 -13.41 -4.50 0.12
C GLY A 83 -14.16 -5.76 0.52
N LEU A 84 -13.91 -6.31 1.72
CA LEU A 84 -14.60 -7.53 2.17
C LEU A 84 -16.14 -7.40 2.17
N PRO A 85 -16.74 -6.28 2.64
CA PRO A 85 -18.19 -6.07 2.54
C PRO A 85 -18.72 -6.14 1.09
N LYS A 86 -17.98 -5.57 0.13
CA LYS A 86 -18.35 -5.55 -1.29
C LYS A 86 -18.32 -6.95 -1.90
N VAL A 87 -17.31 -7.76 -1.55
CA VAL A 87 -17.20 -9.16 -1.99
C VAL A 87 -18.32 -10.01 -1.36
N ALA A 88 -18.54 -9.86 -0.06
CA ALA A 88 -19.55 -10.62 0.67
C ALA A 88 -20.99 -10.20 0.32
N GLY A 89 -21.17 -9.00 -0.23
CA GLY A 89 -22.49 -8.39 -0.46
C GLY A 89 -23.26 -8.15 0.82
N ARG A 90 -22.57 -7.82 1.91
CA ARG A 90 -23.17 -7.53 3.23
C ARG A 90 -22.64 -6.20 3.73
N GLY A 91 -23.52 -5.33 4.23
CA GLY A 91 -23.13 -4.02 4.73
C GLY A 91 -22.72 -3.03 3.65
N ILE A 92 -23.07 -3.29 2.38
CA ILE A 92 -22.84 -2.35 1.27
C ILE A 92 -23.77 -1.14 1.36
N ASP A 93 -24.95 -1.32 1.97
CA ASP A 93 -25.99 -0.30 2.16
C ASP A 93 -25.52 0.89 3.01
N ARG A 94 -24.35 0.75 3.66
CA ARG A 94 -23.68 1.81 4.42
C ARG A 94 -22.84 2.74 3.54
N TRP A 95 -22.68 2.41 2.25
CA TRP A 95 -21.82 3.12 1.31
C TRP A 95 -22.67 3.77 0.23
N VAL A 96 -22.60 5.09 0.14
CA VAL A 96 -23.41 5.90 -0.78
C VAL A 96 -23.05 5.59 -2.23
N GLY A 97 -24.06 5.48 -3.09
CA GLY A 97 -23.91 5.37 -4.54
C GLY A 97 -23.65 3.98 -5.12
N PHE A 98 -23.60 2.94 -4.28
CA PHE A 98 -23.52 1.56 -4.78
C PHE A 98 -24.85 1.01 -5.31
N GLU A 99 -25.95 1.73 -5.09
CA GLU A 99 -27.28 1.41 -5.62
C GLU A 99 -27.34 1.50 -7.16
N ASP A 100 -26.52 2.38 -7.76
CA ASP A 100 -26.47 2.62 -9.20
C ASP A 100 -25.53 1.66 -9.95
N PHE A 101 -24.80 0.81 -9.23
CA PHE A 101 -23.81 -0.10 -9.83
C PHE A 101 -24.30 -1.55 -9.84
N SER A 102 -23.93 -2.28 -10.90
CA SER A 102 -24.25 -3.71 -10.97
C SER A 102 -23.50 -4.48 -9.89
N ARG A 103 -24.14 -5.52 -9.34
CA ARG A 103 -23.53 -6.38 -8.32
C ARG A 103 -22.17 -6.96 -8.76
N GLY A 104 -22.03 -7.28 -10.05
CA GLY A 104 -20.78 -7.79 -10.62
C GLY A 104 -19.63 -6.76 -10.53
N LEU A 105 -19.91 -5.49 -10.85
CA LEU A 105 -18.92 -4.42 -10.74
C LEU A 105 -18.53 -4.17 -9.28
N THR A 106 -19.50 -4.16 -8.36
CA THR A 106 -19.23 -4.01 -6.92
C THR A 106 -18.31 -5.12 -6.39
N ILE A 107 -18.53 -6.38 -6.79
CA ILE A 107 -17.67 -7.50 -6.43
C ILE A 107 -16.27 -7.33 -7.03
N LEU A 108 -16.17 -6.92 -8.30
CA LEU A 108 -14.87 -6.69 -8.95
C LEU A 108 -14.03 -5.64 -8.21
N ILE A 109 -14.66 -4.53 -7.80
CA ILE A 109 -14.01 -3.50 -6.99
C ILE A 109 -13.54 -4.11 -5.67
N GLY A 110 -14.43 -4.81 -4.95
CA GLY A 110 -14.09 -5.42 -3.66
C GLY A 110 -12.94 -6.43 -3.74
N VAL A 111 -12.94 -7.29 -4.76
CA VAL A 111 -11.84 -8.24 -4.99
C VAL A 111 -10.54 -7.49 -5.27
N SER A 112 -10.58 -6.44 -6.08
CA SER A 112 -9.41 -5.63 -6.40
C SER A 112 -8.81 -4.95 -5.16
N GLU A 113 -9.67 -4.40 -4.29
CA GLU A 113 -9.28 -3.80 -3.01
C GLU A 113 -8.63 -4.84 -2.08
N VAL A 114 -9.23 -6.02 -1.94
CA VAL A 114 -8.71 -7.11 -1.09
C VAL A 114 -7.37 -7.62 -1.62
N VAL A 115 -7.27 -7.87 -2.92
CA VAL A 115 -6.01 -8.34 -3.56
C VAL A 115 -4.91 -7.30 -3.38
N GLY A 116 -5.21 -6.02 -3.62
CA GLY A 116 -4.25 -4.93 -3.38
C GLY A 116 -3.78 -4.87 -1.93
N ALA A 117 -4.71 -4.98 -0.98
CA ALA A 117 -4.39 -4.96 0.46
C ALA A 117 -3.49 -6.13 0.87
N VAL A 118 -3.79 -7.34 0.39
CA VAL A 118 -2.98 -8.53 0.64
C VAL A 118 -1.59 -8.37 0.00
N ALA A 119 -1.52 -7.93 -1.25
CA ALA A 119 -0.26 -7.76 -1.98
C ALA A 119 0.63 -6.63 -1.43
N LEU A 120 0.09 -5.67 -0.66
CA LEU A 120 0.87 -4.65 0.03
C LEU A 120 1.71 -5.20 1.19
N VAL A 121 1.29 -6.29 1.81
CA VAL A 121 1.85 -6.76 3.10
C VAL A 121 2.40 -8.18 3.00
N LEU A 122 1.63 -9.09 2.39
CA LEU A 122 1.95 -10.51 2.35
C LEU A 122 3.31 -10.82 1.70
N PRO A 123 3.71 -10.21 0.57
CA PRO A 123 5.02 -10.47 -0.04
C PRO A 123 6.19 -10.20 0.91
N SER A 124 6.12 -9.10 1.67
CA SER A 124 7.13 -8.78 2.67
C SER A 124 7.13 -9.72 3.87
N LEU A 125 5.96 -10.22 4.27
CA LEU A 125 5.85 -11.23 5.33
C LEU A 125 6.47 -12.56 4.94
N LEU A 126 6.29 -12.95 3.67
CA LEU A 126 6.81 -14.18 3.10
C LEU A 126 8.28 -14.05 2.67
N GLY A 127 8.79 -12.82 2.50
CA GLY A 127 10.12 -12.56 1.93
C GLY A 127 10.23 -13.00 0.48
N ALA A 128 9.11 -12.98 -0.26
CA ALA A 128 9.01 -13.46 -1.63
C ALA A 128 8.09 -12.54 -2.45
N PHE A 129 8.36 -12.42 -3.75
CA PHE A 129 7.57 -11.62 -4.69
C PHE A 129 7.43 -10.12 -4.31
N GLU A 130 8.41 -9.54 -3.61
CA GLU A 130 8.34 -8.14 -3.13
C GLU A 130 8.12 -7.12 -4.26
N TRP A 131 8.54 -7.45 -5.49
CA TRP A 131 8.27 -6.64 -6.68
C TRP A 131 6.77 -6.36 -6.93
N THR A 132 5.86 -7.14 -6.34
CA THR A 132 4.40 -6.89 -6.46
C THR A 132 3.92 -5.75 -5.55
N ILE A 133 4.66 -5.39 -4.49
CA ILE A 133 4.27 -4.36 -3.52
C ILE A 133 4.08 -2.98 -4.17
N PRO A 134 5.07 -2.43 -4.90
CA PRO A 134 4.89 -1.13 -5.54
C PRO A 134 3.77 -1.15 -6.59
N LEU A 135 3.54 -2.29 -7.26
CA LEU A 135 2.43 -2.44 -8.21
C LEU A 135 1.07 -2.46 -7.50
N ALA A 136 0.95 -3.16 -6.37
CA ALA A 136 -0.25 -3.17 -5.54
C ALA A 136 -0.58 -1.78 -4.99
N ALA A 137 0.47 -1.04 -4.56
CA ALA A 137 0.35 0.33 -4.11
C ALA A 137 -0.18 1.26 -5.21
N ILE A 138 0.30 1.11 -6.45
CA ILE A 138 -0.24 1.84 -7.62
C ILE A 138 -1.72 1.49 -7.85
N GLY A 139 -2.08 0.20 -7.83
CA GLY A 139 -3.46 -0.24 -8.01
C GLY A 139 -4.40 0.38 -6.97
N ILE A 140 -4.00 0.36 -5.70
CA ILE A 140 -4.75 1.01 -4.61
C ILE A 140 -4.82 2.54 -4.81
N ALA A 141 -3.72 3.18 -5.22
CA ALA A 141 -3.73 4.61 -5.49
C ALA A 141 -4.75 4.99 -6.58
N VAL A 142 -4.80 4.20 -7.66
CA VAL A 142 -5.76 4.39 -8.75
C VAL A 142 -7.20 4.21 -8.25
N ILE A 143 -7.51 3.12 -7.54
CA ILE A 143 -8.87 2.89 -6.99
C ILE A 143 -9.29 4.03 -6.06
N SER A 144 -8.38 4.47 -5.18
CA SER A 144 -8.62 5.58 -4.24
C SER A 144 -8.87 6.89 -4.97
N LEU A 145 -8.14 7.17 -6.05
CA LEU A 145 -8.33 8.39 -6.84
C LEU A 145 -9.66 8.35 -7.61
N MET A 146 -10.06 7.19 -8.12
CA MET A 146 -11.38 7.02 -8.74
C MET A 146 -12.50 7.25 -7.72
N ALA A 147 -12.35 6.72 -6.51
CA ALA A 147 -13.30 6.94 -5.41
C ALA A 147 -13.37 8.43 -5.02
N SER A 148 -12.24 9.13 -4.99
CA SER A 148 -12.22 10.58 -4.76
C SER A 148 -13.02 11.33 -5.83
N GLY A 149 -12.83 10.99 -7.10
CA GLY A 149 -13.64 11.56 -8.20
C GLY A 149 -15.14 11.28 -8.06
N PHE A 150 -15.51 10.09 -7.56
CA PHE A 150 -16.90 9.77 -7.24
C PHE A 150 -17.45 10.67 -6.12
N HIS A 151 -16.72 10.83 -5.01
CA HIS A 151 -17.15 11.67 -3.88
C HIS A 151 -17.20 13.17 -4.22
N VAL A 152 -16.33 13.65 -5.11
CA VAL A 152 -16.41 15.02 -5.64
C VAL A 152 -17.76 15.26 -6.30
N ARG A 153 -18.21 14.31 -7.12
CA ARG A 153 -19.50 14.40 -7.84
C ARG A 153 -20.69 14.27 -6.91
N ALA A 154 -20.56 13.48 -5.84
CA ALA A 154 -21.56 13.35 -4.78
C ALA A 154 -21.54 14.52 -3.77
N ALA A 155 -20.71 15.55 -3.99
CA ALA A 155 -20.51 16.67 -3.07
C ALA A 155 -20.09 16.27 -1.63
N GLU A 156 -19.49 15.10 -1.45
CA GLU A 156 -19.05 14.55 -0.17
C GLU A 156 -17.62 14.97 0.14
N ARG A 157 -17.46 16.16 0.73
CA ARG A 157 -16.14 16.78 0.95
C ARG A 157 -15.20 15.93 1.83
N ILE A 158 -15.71 15.30 2.89
CA ILE A 158 -14.89 14.51 3.81
C ILE A 158 -14.37 13.26 3.10
N SER A 159 -15.25 12.47 2.51
CA SER A 159 -14.91 11.25 1.75
C SER A 159 -13.97 11.54 0.58
N THR A 160 -14.15 12.69 -0.09
CA THR A 160 -13.25 13.16 -1.16
C THR A 160 -11.82 13.31 -0.66
N VAL A 161 -11.63 14.02 0.47
CA VAL A 161 -10.31 14.29 1.04
C VAL A 161 -9.70 13.00 1.58
N GLU A 162 -10.47 12.18 2.28
CA GLU A 162 -10.02 10.89 2.81
C GLU A 162 -9.45 10.00 1.70
N THR A 163 -10.22 9.78 0.64
CA THR A 163 -9.81 8.94 -0.49
C THR A 163 -8.62 9.53 -1.26
N ALA A 164 -8.53 10.86 -1.37
CA ALA A 164 -7.36 11.52 -1.95
C ALA A 164 -6.09 11.32 -1.08
N LEU A 165 -6.21 11.39 0.24
CA LEU A 165 -5.10 11.14 1.17
C LEU A 165 -4.64 9.68 1.13
N LEU A 166 -5.59 8.72 1.04
CA LEU A 166 -5.27 7.31 0.85
C LEU A 166 -4.54 7.07 -0.48
N ALA A 167 -4.96 7.74 -1.55
CA ALA A 167 -4.27 7.68 -2.84
C ALA A 167 -2.83 8.21 -2.74
N ALA A 168 -2.63 9.35 -2.06
CA ALA A 168 -1.31 9.94 -1.86
C ALA A 168 -0.41 9.04 -0.99
N LEU A 169 -0.95 8.41 0.05
CA LEU A 169 -0.22 7.49 0.90
C LEU A 169 0.19 6.22 0.13
N ALA A 170 -0.72 5.68 -0.69
CA ALA A 170 -0.43 4.55 -1.56
C ALA A 170 0.64 4.90 -2.62
N GLY A 171 0.55 6.09 -3.24
CA GLY A 171 1.58 6.59 -4.15
C GLY A 171 2.95 6.73 -3.47
N SER A 172 2.96 7.19 -2.22
CA SER A 172 4.18 7.32 -1.41
C SER A 172 4.82 5.95 -1.13
N ILE A 173 4.01 4.91 -0.88
CA ILE A 173 4.49 3.53 -0.74
C ILE A 173 5.08 3.04 -2.06
N ALA A 174 4.39 3.26 -3.18
CA ALA A 174 4.86 2.84 -4.50
C ALA A 174 6.26 3.43 -4.81
N ILE A 175 6.45 4.72 -4.54
CA ILE A 175 7.74 5.40 -4.71
C ILE A 175 8.78 4.85 -3.74
N GLY A 176 8.46 4.73 -2.46
CA GLY A 176 9.40 4.26 -1.44
C GLY A 176 9.84 2.79 -1.61
N ARG A 177 8.99 1.97 -2.21
CA ARG A 177 9.22 0.53 -2.48
C ARG A 177 9.63 0.26 -3.93
N TRP A 178 9.82 1.30 -4.76
CA TRP A 178 10.07 1.13 -6.19
C TRP A 178 11.29 0.25 -6.51
N GLY A 179 12.32 0.31 -5.65
CA GLY A 179 13.52 -0.54 -5.80
C GLY A 179 13.23 -2.04 -5.79
N GLU A 180 12.13 -2.48 -5.20
CA GLU A 180 11.73 -3.90 -5.16
C GLU A 180 11.36 -4.43 -6.55
N THR A 181 10.96 -3.54 -7.49
CA THR A 181 10.68 -3.91 -8.89
C THR A 181 11.91 -4.45 -9.64
N ALA A 182 13.13 -4.18 -9.16
CA ALA A 182 14.36 -4.72 -9.76
C ALA A 182 14.42 -6.26 -9.71
N SER A 183 13.65 -6.89 -8.81
CA SER A 183 13.53 -8.34 -8.70
C SER A 183 12.37 -8.92 -9.51
N ALA A 184 11.67 -8.10 -10.31
CA ALA A 184 10.54 -8.54 -11.11
C ALA A 184 10.98 -9.47 -12.25
N PRO A 185 10.18 -10.49 -12.59
CA PRO A 185 10.36 -11.28 -13.80
C PRO A 185 10.31 -10.37 -15.04
N ALA A 186 11.04 -10.75 -16.10
CA ALA A 186 10.93 -10.08 -17.38
C ALA A 186 9.50 -10.22 -17.93
N VAL A 187 8.86 -9.09 -18.24
CA VAL A 187 7.52 -9.08 -18.82
C VAL A 187 7.64 -9.11 -20.35
N PRO A 188 7.02 -10.08 -21.05
CA PRO A 188 7.00 -10.09 -22.50
C PRO A 188 6.35 -8.83 -23.07
N SER A 189 6.93 -8.26 -24.13
CA SER A 189 6.40 -7.06 -24.78
C SER A 189 4.95 -7.23 -25.27
N GLY A 190 4.60 -8.41 -25.80
CA GLY A 190 3.23 -8.73 -26.20
C GLY A 190 2.23 -8.65 -25.05
N ALA A 191 2.61 -9.06 -23.84
CA ALA A 191 1.76 -8.96 -22.66
C ALA A 191 1.53 -7.48 -22.27
N LEU A 192 2.58 -6.65 -22.34
CA LEU A 192 2.46 -5.22 -22.09
C LEU A 192 1.53 -4.54 -23.09
N VAL A 193 1.61 -4.88 -24.37
CA VAL A 193 0.71 -4.34 -25.40
C VAL A 193 -0.74 -4.68 -25.10
N ILE A 194 -1.03 -5.94 -24.73
CA ILE A 194 -2.39 -6.36 -24.34
C ILE A 194 -2.87 -5.57 -23.11
N VAL A 195 -2.03 -5.47 -22.08
CA VAL A 195 -2.37 -4.72 -20.86
C VAL A 195 -2.67 -3.25 -21.18
N ILE A 196 -1.86 -2.58 -21.99
CA ILE A 196 -2.08 -1.18 -22.39
C ILE A 196 -3.36 -1.05 -23.21
N ALA A 197 -3.56 -1.95 -24.18
CA ALA A 197 -4.75 -1.94 -25.05
C ALA A 197 -6.05 -2.18 -24.28
N LEU A 198 -6.02 -2.86 -23.13
CA LEU A 198 -7.17 -3.02 -22.24
C LEU A 198 -7.32 -1.86 -21.25
N LEU A 199 -6.20 -1.40 -20.67
CA LEU A 199 -6.21 -0.36 -19.64
C LEU A 199 -6.63 1.00 -20.20
N VAL A 200 -6.07 1.43 -21.34
CA VAL A 200 -6.31 2.79 -21.86
C VAL A 200 -7.80 3.01 -22.20
N PRO A 201 -8.49 2.12 -22.94
CA PRO A 201 -9.92 2.29 -23.19
C PRO A 201 -10.75 2.23 -21.91
N SER A 202 -10.38 1.38 -20.95
CA SER A 202 -11.08 1.28 -19.66
C SER A 202 -10.95 2.58 -18.85
N ILE A 203 -9.75 3.17 -18.77
CA ILE A 203 -9.50 4.46 -18.11
C ILE A 203 -10.31 5.56 -18.78
N ILE A 204 -10.29 5.63 -20.12
CA ILE A 204 -11.07 6.62 -20.88
C ILE A 204 -12.56 6.45 -20.58
N ALA A 205 -13.08 5.22 -20.62
CA ALA A 205 -14.49 4.95 -20.32
C ALA A 205 -14.88 5.41 -18.91
N VAL A 206 -14.04 5.14 -17.90
CA VAL A 206 -14.33 5.57 -16.53
C VAL A 206 -14.24 7.10 -16.40
N LEU A 207 -13.26 7.75 -17.02
CA LEU A 207 -13.15 9.21 -17.04
C LEU A 207 -14.35 9.86 -17.73
N VAL A 208 -14.81 9.32 -18.85
CA VAL A 208 -16.02 9.78 -19.54
C VAL A 208 -17.25 9.63 -18.65
N VAL A 209 -17.43 8.48 -17.99
CA VAL A 209 -18.54 8.28 -17.04
C VAL A 209 -18.48 9.25 -15.87
N LEU A 210 -17.28 9.54 -15.36
CA LEU A 210 -17.06 10.54 -14.31
C LEU A 210 -17.43 11.95 -14.78
N VAL A 211 -17.07 12.35 -16.00
CA VAL A 211 -17.31 13.73 -16.48
C VAL A 211 -18.74 13.93 -17.00
N MET A 212 -19.32 12.93 -17.69
CA MET A 212 -20.55 13.11 -18.46
C MET A 212 -21.85 12.81 -17.69
N ARG A 213 -21.79 12.24 -16.48
CA ARG A 213 -23.01 12.00 -15.69
C ARG A 213 -23.33 13.22 -14.80
N PRO A 214 -24.34 14.04 -15.14
CA PRO A 214 -24.69 15.22 -14.37
C PRO A 214 -25.16 14.85 -12.96
N VAL A 215 -24.83 15.70 -11.98
CA VAL A 215 -25.33 15.60 -10.60
C VAL A 215 -26.84 15.88 -10.66
N GLY A 216 -27.65 14.94 -10.18
CA GLY A 216 -29.11 15.09 -10.15
C GLY A 216 -29.53 16.27 -9.27
N PRO A 217 -30.67 16.93 -9.53
CA PRO A 217 -31.13 18.07 -8.76
C PRO A 217 -31.68 17.63 -7.39
N GLY A 218 -30.80 17.37 -6.42
CA GLY A 218 -31.15 17.04 -5.03
C GLY A 218 -30.51 17.94 -3.97
N ASP A 219 -29.34 18.52 -4.24
CA ASP A 219 -28.41 18.82 -3.14
C ASP A 219 -28.31 20.31 -2.75
N GLY A 220 -29.32 21.11 -3.11
CA GLY A 220 -29.34 22.55 -2.81
C GLY A 220 -30.63 23.09 -2.18
N ALA A 221 -31.68 22.28 -2.06
CA ALA A 221 -33.02 22.77 -1.71
C ALA A 221 -33.40 22.62 -0.21
N GLY A 222 -32.45 22.29 0.65
CA GLY A 222 -32.69 22.11 2.09
C GLY A 222 -32.60 23.39 2.94
N SER A 223 -31.97 24.47 2.47
CA SER A 223 -31.69 25.66 3.31
C SER A 223 -32.66 26.83 3.13
N ARG A 224 -33.68 26.74 2.27
CA ARG A 224 -34.56 27.87 1.92
C ARG A 224 -35.99 27.84 2.47
N ARG A 225 -36.36 26.86 3.30
CA ARG A 225 -37.73 26.74 3.85
C ARG A 225 -37.94 27.24 5.29
N VAL A 226 -36.93 27.82 5.94
CA VAL A 226 -37.05 28.29 7.34
C VAL A 226 -37.07 29.83 7.49
N ALA A 227 -36.87 30.59 6.41
CA ALA A 227 -36.81 32.06 6.46
C ALA A 227 -38.12 32.79 6.08
N GLY A 228 -39.27 32.11 6.10
CA GLY A 228 -40.55 32.66 5.62
C GLY A 228 -41.75 32.46 6.53
N ALA A 229 -41.53 32.13 7.81
CA ALA A 229 -42.59 32.09 8.82
C ALA A 229 -42.13 32.86 10.06
N GLY A 230 -42.47 34.14 10.11
CA GLY A 230 -42.21 35.07 11.19
C GLY A 230 -42.88 36.39 10.88
#